data_AF-C5BKE4-F1
#
_entry.id   AF-C5BKE4-F1
#
_cell.length_a   1.000
_cell.length_b   1.000
_cell.length_c   1.000
_cell.angle_alpha   90.00
_cell.angle_beta   90.00
_cell.angle_gamma   90.00
#
_symmetry.space_group_name_H-M   'P 1'
#
loop_
_entity.id
_entity.type
_entity.pdbx_description
1 polymer ?
#
loop_
_entity_poly.entity_id
_entity_poly.type
_entity_poly.pdbx_seq_one_letter_code
_entity_poly.pdbx_strand_id
1 'polypeptide(L)'
;MVFKQVKSCKSAILLALGIALNGCAPQEQATQLRFELQAPTGARIDLGFYLSAIELRGDDGQWLPLHLSGKQPVALVHLTDQATQQMVSGQLSTDGGDYRGLRFTVGVPEALNHANPLTAAFPLNDSGMFWSWQQGYKFLRIDAAGSNKWALHVGSTGCQSPSAIRPPASPCAQSNRVTITLPDYNPSSDHIAVDIRALAALVDKHASSSPEPINSPEPVDCSMHYAMQPVCRAMFDTIGLNADTGECHTDCTSQQLFHRIH
;
A
#
# COMPACT_ATOMS: atom_id res chain seq x y z
N MET A 1 19.95 38.70 -42.89
CA MET A 1 21.18 37.88 -42.82
C MET A 1 22.04 38.38 -41.67
N VAL A 2 21.92 37.69 -40.53
CA VAL A 2 22.97 36.92 -39.84
C VAL A 2 24.01 37.81 -39.12
N PHE A 3 23.81 37.91 -37.81
CA PHE A 3 24.72 38.51 -36.84
C PHE A 3 25.69 37.44 -36.28
N LYS A 4 26.95 37.87 -36.20
CA LYS A 4 27.95 37.67 -35.13
C LYS A 4 28.57 36.30 -34.80
N GLN A 5 29.91 36.38 -34.92
CA GLN A 5 30.97 35.85 -34.05
C GLN A 5 31.25 34.35 -34.04
N VAL A 6 32.23 34.02 -34.88
CA VAL A 6 33.07 32.83 -34.85
C VAL A 6 33.92 32.83 -33.57
N LYS A 7 33.78 31.76 -32.78
CA LYS A 7 34.63 31.47 -31.61
C LYS A 7 36.05 31.14 -32.09
N SER A 8 37.04 31.80 -31.50
CA SER A 8 38.45 31.44 -31.63
C SER A 8 38.73 30.16 -30.85
N CYS A 9 39.14 29.12 -31.55
CA CYS A 9 39.62 27.85 -31.00
C CYS A 9 41.15 27.88 -31.10
N LYS A 10 41.87 27.96 -29.97
CA LYS A 10 43.29 27.61 -29.94
C LYS A 10 43.42 26.15 -29.53
N SER A 11 43.77 25.31 -30.49
CA SER A 11 44.21 23.94 -30.28
C SER A 11 45.55 23.90 -29.56
N ALA A 12 45.68 23.00 -28.59
CA ALA A 12 46.93 22.31 -28.30
C ALA A 12 46.62 20.83 -28.02
N ILE A 13 47.06 20.05 -29.00
CA ILE A 13 47.14 18.60 -29.15
C ILE A 13 47.60 17.86 -27.88
N LEU A 14 46.88 16.80 -27.51
CA LEU A 14 47.49 15.52 -27.14
C LEU A 14 46.48 14.36 -27.29
N LEU A 15 46.90 13.38 -28.09
CA LEU A 15 46.21 12.14 -28.41
C LEU A 15 45.86 11.33 -27.14
N ALA A 16 44.57 11.02 -26.98
CA ALA A 16 44.13 9.73 -26.49
C ALA A 16 42.80 9.41 -27.19
N LEU A 17 42.78 8.31 -27.93
CA LEU A 17 41.57 7.72 -28.50
C LEU A 17 40.70 7.23 -27.33
N GLY A 18 39.85 8.12 -26.80
CA GLY A 18 38.77 7.79 -25.89
C GLY A 18 37.48 8.14 -26.59
N ILE A 19 36.80 7.14 -27.16
CA ILE A 19 35.41 7.28 -27.56
C ILE A 19 34.67 7.62 -26.27
N ALA A 20 34.24 8.87 -26.13
CA ALA A 20 33.30 9.25 -25.09
C ALA A 20 32.00 8.52 -25.40
N LEU A 21 31.83 7.34 -24.81
CA LEU A 21 30.52 6.75 -24.60
C LEU A 21 29.78 7.70 -23.67
N ASN A 22 29.08 8.68 -24.24
CA ASN A 22 27.98 9.37 -23.56
C ASN A 22 26.86 8.34 -23.39
N GLY A 23 27.08 7.36 -22.52
CA GLY A 23 25.99 6.57 -21.97
C GLY A 23 25.24 7.49 -21.02
N CYS A 24 24.06 7.97 -21.42
CA CYS A 24 23.09 8.44 -20.46
C CYS A 24 22.73 7.23 -19.60
N ALA A 25 23.38 7.08 -18.44
CA ALA A 25 22.86 6.22 -17.40
C ALA A 25 21.52 6.84 -16.95
N PRO A 26 20.46 6.04 -16.73
CA PRO A 26 19.22 6.54 -16.18
C PRO A 26 19.51 7.32 -14.89
N GLN A 27 18.92 8.50 -14.76
CA GLN A 27 19.04 9.30 -13.55
C GLN A 27 18.10 8.73 -12.48
N GLU A 28 18.55 8.68 -11.23
CA GLU A 28 17.67 8.34 -10.11
C GLU A 28 16.95 9.61 -9.62
N GLN A 29 15.62 9.60 -9.67
CA GLN A 29 14.77 10.67 -9.15
C GLN A 29 14.18 10.24 -7.79
N ALA A 30 14.58 10.93 -6.72
CA ALA A 30 13.97 10.75 -5.41
C ALA A 30 12.49 11.15 -5.46
N THR A 31 11.62 10.24 -5.01
CA THR A 31 10.16 10.41 -5.03
C THR A 31 9.59 10.02 -3.68
N GLN A 32 8.62 10.80 -3.21
CA GLN A 32 7.94 10.57 -1.94
C GLN A 32 6.44 10.40 -2.18
N LEU A 33 5.86 9.39 -1.55
CA LEU A 33 4.42 9.20 -1.46
C LEU A 33 3.98 9.64 -0.07
N ARG A 34 3.02 10.55 0.01
CA ARG A 34 2.47 11.06 1.27
C ARG A 34 1.13 10.40 1.54
N PHE A 35 1.00 9.73 2.68
CA PHE A 35 -0.25 9.13 3.14
C PHE A 35 -0.84 9.95 4.28
N GLU A 36 -2.15 10.15 4.26
CA GLU A 36 -2.88 10.90 5.29
C GLU A 36 -4.12 10.14 5.75
N LEU A 37 -4.24 9.89 7.06
CA LEU A 37 -5.38 9.24 7.67
C LEU A 37 -6.59 10.18 7.70
N GLN A 38 -7.71 9.72 7.15
CA GLN A 38 -9.02 10.34 7.33
C GLN A 38 -9.92 9.40 8.15
N ALA A 39 -10.20 9.79 9.38
CA ALA A 39 -10.95 8.98 10.34
C ALA A 39 -12.07 9.80 11.00
N PRO A 40 -13.07 9.14 11.62
CA PRO A 40 -14.06 9.84 12.43
C PRO A 40 -13.43 10.65 13.56
N THR A 41 -13.95 11.86 13.81
CA THR A 41 -13.46 12.74 14.87
C THR A 41 -13.54 12.06 16.24
N GLY A 42 -12.45 12.11 17.00
CA GLY A 42 -12.39 11.57 18.36
C GLY A 42 -12.22 10.05 18.45
N ALA A 43 -12.12 9.35 17.32
CA ALA A 43 -11.75 7.93 17.32
C ALA A 43 -10.24 7.78 17.57
N ARG A 44 -9.86 6.79 18.40
CA ARG A 44 -8.49 6.30 18.48
C ARG A 44 -8.25 5.26 17.40
N ILE A 45 -7.17 5.42 16.65
CA ILE A 45 -6.87 4.60 15.47
C ILE A 45 -5.44 4.08 15.58
N ASP A 46 -5.28 2.79 15.30
CA ASP A 46 -4.00 2.14 15.04
C ASP A 46 -4.12 1.39 13.70
N LEU A 47 -3.58 2.00 12.63
CA LEU A 47 -3.72 1.52 11.26
C LEU A 47 -2.34 1.23 10.65
N GLY A 48 -2.11 0.00 10.23
CA GLY A 48 -0.90 -0.44 9.53
C GLY A 48 -1.24 -1.09 8.19
N PHE A 49 -0.49 -0.80 7.13
CA PHE A 49 -0.59 -1.55 5.88
C PHE A 49 0.74 -1.65 5.13
N TYR A 50 0.92 -2.77 4.43
CA TYR A 50 2.05 -2.97 3.55
C TYR A 50 1.77 -2.45 2.14
N LEU A 51 2.76 -1.79 1.57
CA LEU A 51 2.81 -1.37 0.17
C LEU A 51 3.84 -2.22 -0.58
N SER A 52 3.46 -2.73 -1.75
CA SER A 52 4.35 -3.42 -2.68
C SER A 52 3.99 -3.08 -4.13
N ALA A 53 4.82 -3.51 -5.09
CA ALA A 53 4.59 -3.29 -6.52
C ALA A 53 4.19 -1.83 -6.86
N ILE A 54 4.97 -0.88 -6.32
CA ILE A 54 4.68 0.55 -6.43
C ILE A 54 5.21 1.05 -7.78
N GLU A 55 4.34 1.66 -8.57
CA GLU A 55 4.68 2.18 -9.90
C GLU A 55 4.04 3.55 -10.12
N LEU A 56 4.80 4.47 -10.73
CA LEU A 56 4.28 5.75 -11.18
C LEU A 56 4.14 5.75 -12.70
N ARG A 57 3.11 6.43 -13.20
CA ARG A 57 2.88 6.58 -14.63
C ARG A 57 3.48 7.89 -15.14
N GLY A 58 4.41 7.80 -16.07
CA GLY A 58 4.96 8.96 -16.77
C GLY A 58 3.96 9.56 -17.77
N ASP A 59 4.24 10.78 -18.23
CA ASP A 59 3.43 11.46 -19.26
C ASP A 59 3.40 10.70 -20.61
N ASP A 60 4.40 9.86 -20.87
CA ASP A 60 4.46 8.95 -22.01
C ASP A 60 3.51 7.74 -21.90
N GLY A 61 2.85 7.59 -20.75
CA GLY A 61 1.94 6.49 -20.43
C GLY A 61 2.62 5.23 -19.89
N GLN A 62 3.95 5.22 -19.74
CA GLN A 62 4.67 4.07 -19.19
C GLN A 62 4.58 4.04 -17.66
N TRP A 63 4.44 2.83 -17.12
CA TRP A 63 4.53 2.58 -15.68
C TRP A 63 5.99 2.27 -15.32
N LEU A 64 6.54 3.07 -14.40
CA LEU A 64 7.90 2.95 -13.92
C LEU A 64 7.89 2.53 -12.44
N PRO A 65 8.66 1.49 -12.06
CA PRO A 65 8.70 1.01 -10.68
C PRO A 65 9.42 2.01 -9.77
N LEU A 66 8.79 2.31 -8.63
CA LEU A 66 9.42 3.05 -7.55
C LEU A 66 10.23 2.09 -6.67
N HIS A 67 11.55 2.18 -6.74
CA HIS A 67 12.46 1.38 -5.93
C HIS A 67 12.53 1.95 -4.52
N LEU A 68 12.00 1.22 -3.54
CA LEU A 68 12.08 1.61 -2.13
C LEU A 68 13.54 1.67 -1.66
N SER A 69 13.86 2.63 -0.81
CA SER A 69 15.23 2.82 -0.28
C SER A 69 15.66 1.72 0.71
N GLY A 70 14.75 0.85 1.14
CA GLY A 70 15.01 -0.27 2.04
C GLY A 70 15.51 -1.53 1.32
N LYS A 71 15.96 -2.53 2.10
CA LYS A 71 16.37 -3.84 1.55
C LYS A 71 15.20 -4.73 1.11
N GLN A 72 13.99 -4.40 1.55
CA GLN A 72 12.78 -5.15 1.24
C GLN A 72 12.02 -4.47 0.11
N PRO A 73 11.36 -5.22 -0.80
CA PRO A 73 10.51 -4.67 -1.85
C PRO A 73 9.12 -4.26 -1.30
N VAL A 74 9.02 -4.02 0.01
CA VAL A 74 7.80 -3.62 0.71
C VAL A 74 8.07 -2.46 1.65
N ALA A 75 7.10 -1.56 1.79
CA ALA A 75 7.08 -0.52 2.82
C ALA A 75 5.92 -0.78 3.79
N LEU A 76 6.06 -0.40 5.06
CA LEU A 76 4.96 -0.38 6.03
C LEU A 76 4.59 1.08 6.30
N VAL A 77 3.32 1.40 6.09
CA VAL A 77 2.72 2.65 6.53
C VAL A 77 1.95 2.38 7.82
N HIS A 78 2.25 3.15 8.85
CA HIS A 78 1.62 3.11 10.16
C HIS A 78 1.09 4.50 10.52
N LEU A 79 -0.23 4.61 10.57
CA LEU A 79 -0.95 5.85 10.87
C LEU A 79 -1.77 5.66 12.15
N THR A 80 -1.80 6.67 13.00
CA THR A 80 -2.60 6.68 14.22
C THR A 80 -3.39 7.98 14.36
N ASP A 81 -4.28 8.06 15.34
CA ASP A 81 -4.94 9.33 15.69
C ASP A 81 -3.98 10.43 16.16
N GLN A 82 -2.75 10.08 16.54
CA GLN A 82 -1.69 11.01 16.94
C GLN A 82 -0.62 11.23 15.86
N ALA A 83 -0.52 10.32 14.89
CA ALA A 83 0.42 10.36 13.78
C ALA A 83 -0.35 10.08 12.48
N THR A 84 -1.07 11.10 12.00
CA THR A 84 -2.02 10.95 10.90
C THR A 84 -1.37 10.98 9.52
N GLN A 85 -0.08 11.27 9.42
CA GLN A 85 0.63 11.36 8.15
C GLN A 85 1.93 10.56 8.17
N GLN A 86 2.24 9.91 7.05
CA GLN A 86 3.53 9.24 6.86
C GLN A 86 4.00 9.39 5.40
N MET A 87 5.31 9.57 5.23
CA MET A 87 5.97 9.56 3.94
C MET A 87 6.63 8.20 3.66
N VAL A 88 6.50 7.72 2.42
CA VAL A 88 7.25 6.58 1.89
C VAL A 88 8.16 7.10 0.80
N SER A 89 9.47 6.87 0.94
CA SER A 89 10.47 7.34 -0.01
C SER A 89 10.97 6.20 -0.90
N GLY A 90 11.24 6.53 -2.16
CA GLY A 90 11.87 5.64 -3.11
C GLY A 90 12.55 6.41 -4.24
N GLN A 91 13.09 5.66 -5.20
CA GLN A 91 13.82 6.17 -6.35
C GLN A 91 13.20 5.63 -7.64
N LEU A 92 12.99 6.52 -8.60
CA LEU A 92 12.60 6.16 -9.97
C LEU A 92 13.84 6.18 -10.84
N SER A 93 14.06 5.12 -11.62
CA SER A 93 15.05 5.13 -12.71
C SER A 93 14.40 5.78 -13.93
N THR A 94 14.82 6.99 -14.27
CA THR A 94 14.18 7.81 -15.31
C THR A 94 15.18 8.76 -15.98
N ASP A 95 14.88 9.24 -17.18
CA ASP A 95 15.64 10.32 -17.83
C ASP A 95 15.12 11.72 -17.42
N GLY A 96 14.23 11.77 -16.42
CA GLY A 96 13.48 12.95 -15.99
C GLY A 96 12.04 12.92 -16.52
N GLY A 97 11.11 13.56 -15.80
CA GLY A 97 9.72 13.65 -16.25
C GLY A 97 8.74 13.99 -15.14
N ASP A 98 7.58 14.46 -15.56
CA ASP A 98 6.41 14.60 -14.71
C ASP A 98 5.65 13.25 -14.65
N TYR A 99 5.01 13.00 -13.51
CA TYR A 99 4.21 11.79 -13.30
C TYR A 99 2.75 12.16 -13.07
N ARG A 100 1.87 11.38 -13.71
CA ARG A 100 0.40 11.53 -13.71
C ARG A 100 -0.21 10.14 -13.62
N GLY A 101 -0.13 9.59 -12.41
CA GLY A 101 -0.66 8.29 -12.07
C GLY A 101 0.20 7.56 -11.06
N LEU A 102 -0.45 6.85 -10.15
CA LEU A 102 0.17 5.97 -9.17
C LEU A 102 -0.61 4.66 -9.15
N ARG A 103 0.09 3.54 -9.09
CA ARG A 103 -0.49 2.27 -8.67
C ARG A 103 0.40 1.56 -7.66
N PHE A 104 -0.20 0.82 -6.76
CA PHE A 104 0.50 -0.01 -5.79
C PHE A 104 -0.40 -1.13 -5.31
N THR A 105 0.20 -2.21 -4.82
CA THR A 105 -0.52 -3.29 -4.16
C THR A 105 -0.49 -3.09 -2.63
N VAL A 106 -1.66 -3.18 -2.01
CA VAL A 106 -1.78 -3.31 -0.55
C VAL A 106 -1.58 -4.78 -0.19
N GLY A 107 -0.43 -5.06 0.43
CA GLY A 107 -0.06 -6.39 0.90
C GLY A 107 1.40 -6.76 0.66
N VAL A 108 1.79 -7.89 1.24
CA VAL A 108 3.15 -8.46 1.13
C VAL A 108 3.18 -9.43 -0.05
N PRO A 109 4.17 -9.37 -0.97
CA PRO A 109 4.29 -10.33 -2.07
C PRO A 109 4.28 -11.78 -1.59
N GLU A 110 3.72 -12.69 -2.38
CA GLU A 110 3.54 -14.10 -1.99
C GLU A 110 4.84 -14.78 -1.54
N ALA A 111 5.94 -14.50 -2.25
CA ALA A 111 7.26 -15.03 -1.93
C ALA A 111 7.79 -14.59 -0.54
N LEU A 112 7.23 -13.53 0.04
CA LEU A 112 7.63 -13.00 1.34
C LEU A 112 6.57 -13.25 2.43
N ASN A 113 5.31 -13.55 2.06
CA ASN A 113 4.19 -13.57 3.00
C ASN A 113 4.34 -14.60 4.13
N HIS A 114 4.95 -15.74 3.84
CA HIS A 114 5.15 -16.84 4.81
C HIS A 114 6.63 -17.04 5.19
N ALA A 115 7.46 -16.02 4.95
CA ALA A 115 8.86 -16.04 5.36
C ALA A 115 8.98 -16.12 6.89
N ASN A 116 10.13 -16.58 7.38
CA ASN A 116 10.35 -16.74 8.82
C ASN A 116 10.37 -15.37 9.53
N PRO A 117 9.38 -15.06 10.39
CA PRO A 117 9.27 -13.77 11.06
C PRO A 117 10.41 -13.53 12.06
N LEU A 118 11.02 -14.60 12.60
CA LEU A 118 12.11 -14.49 13.58
C LEU A 118 13.41 -13.94 12.99
N THR A 119 13.54 -13.99 11.67
CA THR A 119 14.70 -13.51 10.92
C THR A 119 14.32 -12.40 9.93
N ALA A 120 13.07 -11.94 9.97
CA ALA A 120 12.60 -10.92 9.05
C ALA A 120 13.33 -9.58 9.33
N ALA A 121 13.69 -8.87 8.26
CA ALA A 121 14.22 -7.52 8.35
C ALA A 121 13.07 -6.50 8.24
N PHE A 122 13.31 -5.28 8.72
CA PHE A 122 12.39 -4.16 8.54
C PHE A 122 11.94 -4.01 7.08
N PRO A 123 10.63 -3.80 6.80
CA PRO A 123 9.53 -3.60 7.75
C PRO A 123 8.74 -4.88 8.10
N LEU A 124 9.24 -6.07 7.74
CA LEU A 124 8.58 -7.36 7.96
C LEU A 124 8.83 -7.94 9.37
N ASN A 125 9.52 -7.21 10.25
CA ASN A 125 9.78 -7.61 11.63
C ASN A 125 8.78 -7.05 12.66
N ASP A 126 7.70 -6.43 12.19
CA ASP A 126 6.60 -5.96 13.04
C ASP A 126 5.68 -7.14 13.41
N SER A 127 5.66 -7.48 14.71
CA SER A 127 4.83 -8.59 15.21
C SER A 127 3.33 -8.27 15.20
N GLY A 128 2.94 -7.00 15.27
CA GLY A 128 1.55 -6.56 15.13
C GLY A 128 1.02 -6.81 13.72
N MET A 129 1.90 -6.85 12.72
CA MET A 129 1.58 -7.13 11.32
C MET A 129 1.73 -8.60 10.92
N PHE A 130 1.99 -9.52 11.84
CA PHE A 130 2.08 -10.97 11.55
C PHE A 130 0.94 -11.74 12.24
N TRP A 131 0.37 -12.77 11.61
CA TRP A 131 -0.62 -13.64 12.25
C TRP A 131 0.00 -14.93 12.77
N SER A 132 0.53 -15.74 11.85
CA SER A 132 1.09 -17.05 12.12
C SER A 132 1.91 -17.47 10.91
N TRP A 133 2.71 -18.53 11.02
CA TRP A 133 3.44 -19.04 9.85
C TRP A 133 2.48 -19.53 8.76
N GLN A 134 1.36 -20.14 9.16
CA GLN A 134 0.35 -20.62 8.21
C GLN A 134 -0.32 -19.47 7.45
N GLN A 135 -0.68 -18.38 8.13
CA GLN A 135 -1.47 -17.29 7.53
C GLN A 135 -0.60 -16.16 6.98
N GLY A 136 0.64 -16.04 7.46
CA GLY A 136 1.59 -15.03 7.04
C GLY A 136 1.33 -13.66 7.69
N TYR A 137 1.60 -12.61 6.91
CA TYR A 137 1.45 -11.22 7.32
C TYR A 137 0.01 -10.71 7.13
N LYS A 138 -0.39 -9.81 8.03
CA LYS A 138 -1.52 -8.89 7.81
C LYS A 138 -1.07 -7.85 6.78
N PHE A 139 -1.84 -7.68 5.72
CA PHE A 139 -1.62 -6.68 4.66
C PHE A 139 -2.17 -5.32 5.04
N LEU A 140 -3.30 -5.32 5.74
CA LEU A 140 -3.94 -4.16 6.35
C LEU A 140 -4.41 -4.57 7.74
N ARG A 141 -4.07 -3.77 8.74
CA ARG A 141 -4.54 -3.88 10.12
C ARG A 141 -5.14 -2.54 10.48
N ILE A 142 -6.40 -2.54 10.90
CA ILE A 142 -7.04 -1.38 11.50
C ILE A 142 -7.60 -1.85 12.83
N ASP A 143 -7.16 -1.22 13.92
CA ASP A 143 -7.80 -1.32 15.22
C ASP A 143 -8.32 0.08 15.58
N ALA A 144 -9.62 0.19 15.80
CA ALA A 144 -10.29 1.47 16.01
C ALA A 144 -11.18 1.42 17.25
N ALA A 145 -11.18 2.53 18.00
CA ALA A 145 -12.06 2.71 19.15
C ALA A 145 -12.62 4.14 19.13
N GLY A 146 -13.94 4.26 18.96
CA GLY A 146 -14.69 5.50 19.09
C GLY A 146 -16.01 5.23 19.81
N SER A 147 -17.13 5.58 19.17
CA SER A 147 -18.48 5.17 19.63
C SER A 147 -18.60 3.65 19.70
N ASN A 148 -18.01 2.95 18.73
CA ASN A 148 -17.93 1.49 18.68
C ASN A 148 -16.45 1.07 18.54
N LYS A 149 -16.11 -0.09 19.11
CA LYS A 149 -14.80 -0.74 18.92
C LYS A 149 -14.88 -1.70 17.75
N TRP A 150 -13.88 -1.68 16.87
CA TRP A 150 -13.81 -2.60 15.76
C TRP A 150 -12.38 -2.85 15.27
N ALA A 151 -12.21 -3.99 14.63
CA ALA A 151 -10.97 -4.43 14.02
C ALA A 151 -11.22 -4.92 12.58
N LEU A 152 -10.33 -4.56 11.66
CA LEU A 152 -10.27 -5.13 10.32
C LEU A 152 -8.83 -5.55 10.03
N HIS A 153 -8.59 -6.87 10.02
CA HIS A 153 -7.28 -7.44 9.74
C HIS A 153 -7.37 -8.24 8.45
N VAL A 154 -6.76 -7.73 7.38
CA VAL A 154 -6.78 -8.31 6.03
C VAL A 154 -5.42 -8.94 5.74
N GLY A 155 -5.42 -10.10 5.10
CA GLY A 155 -4.26 -10.83 4.64
C GLY A 155 -4.72 -12.16 4.03
N SER A 156 -3.82 -12.99 3.56
CA SER A 156 -4.21 -14.23 2.84
C SER A 156 -5.01 -15.20 3.73
N THR A 157 -6.00 -15.88 3.13
CA THR A 157 -6.85 -16.87 3.82
C THR A 157 -6.97 -18.16 3.02
N GLY A 158 -7.47 -19.21 3.68
CA GLY A 158 -7.52 -20.55 3.07
C GLY A 158 -6.14 -21.18 2.85
N CYS A 159 -5.16 -20.81 3.68
CA CYS A 159 -3.80 -21.33 3.63
C CYS A 159 -3.74 -22.75 4.24
N GLN A 160 -3.32 -23.74 3.45
CA GLN A 160 -3.25 -25.12 3.90
C GLN A 160 -1.84 -25.47 4.37
N SER A 161 -1.71 -25.91 5.62
CA SER A 161 -0.45 -26.33 6.22
C SER A 161 -0.69 -27.44 7.26
N PRO A 162 0.33 -28.23 7.63
CA PRO A 162 0.19 -29.23 8.69
C PRO A 162 -0.14 -28.65 10.09
N SER A 163 0.11 -27.36 10.33
CA SER A 163 -0.17 -26.68 11.60
C SER A 163 0.01 -25.16 11.45
N ALA A 164 -0.59 -24.38 12.35
CA ALA A 164 -0.46 -22.90 12.36
C ALA A 164 0.98 -22.35 12.42
N ILE A 165 1.95 -23.15 12.91
CA ILE A 165 3.38 -22.78 13.01
C ILE A 165 4.22 -23.30 11.83
N ARG A 166 3.58 -23.70 10.72
CA ARG A 166 4.25 -24.08 9.48
C ARG A 166 3.73 -23.25 8.31
N PRO A 167 4.61 -22.79 7.40
CA PRO A 167 4.15 -22.11 6.20
C PRO A 167 3.39 -23.09 5.30
N PRO A 168 2.43 -22.62 4.50
CA PRO A 168 1.78 -23.44 3.49
C PRO A 168 2.77 -23.81 2.39
N ALA A 169 2.61 -24.99 1.79
CA ALA A 169 3.45 -25.46 0.69
C ALA A 169 2.98 -24.94 -0.69
N SER A 170 1.75 -24.45 -0.76
CA SER A 170 1.12 -23.86 -1.93
C SER A 170 0.55 -22.50 -1.56
N PRO A 171 0.29 -21.61 -2.55
CA PRO A 171 -0.40 -20.35 -2.29
C PRO A 171 -1.72 -20.57 -1.55
N CYS A 172 -2.07 -19.61 -0.70
CA CYS A 172 -3.37 -19.59 -0.03
C CYS A 172 -4.52 -19.46 -1.04
N ALA A 173 -5.69 -20.01 -0.71
CA ALA A 173 -6.84 -19.99 -1.61
C ALA A 173 -7.30 -18.56 -1.97
N GLN A 174 -7.30 -17.66 -0.98
CA GLN A 174 -7.59 -16.25 -1.19
C GLN A 174 -6.33 -15.42 -0.99
N SER A 175 -5.91 -14.73 -2.05
CA SER A 175 -4.73 -13.87 -1.97
C SER A 175 -5.00 -12.65 -1.08
N ASN A 176 -6.19 -12.04 -1.18
CA ASN A 176 -6.60 -10.81 -0.48
C ASN A 176 -5.66 -9.61 -0.72
N ARG A 177 -5.03 -9.53 -1.89
CA ARG A 177 -4.18 -8.40 -2.30
C ARG A 177 -4.97 -7.46 -3.21
N VAL A 178 -4.99 -6.18 -2.86
CA VAL A 178 -5.71 -5.15 -3.63
C VAL A 178 -4.70 -4.29 -4.37
N THR A 179 -4.90 -4.10 -5.67
CA THR A 179 -4.14 -3.11 -6.43
C THR A 179 -4.91 -1.81 -6.49
N ILE A 180 -4.34 -0.76 -5.90
CA ILE A 180 -4.89 0.59 -5.93
C ILE A 180 -4.35 1.29 -7.17
N THR A 181 -5.22 1.93 -7.95
CA THR A 181 -4.82 2.77 -9.09
C THR A 181 -5.42 4.17 -8.91
N LEU A 182 -4.56 5.18 -8.87
CA LEU A 182 -4.90 6.59 -8.79
C LEU A 182 -4.44 7.25 -10.11
N PRO A 183 -5.31 7.33 -11.14
CA PRO A 183 -4.90 7.64 -12.51
C PRO A 183 -4.32 9.05 -12.70
N ASP A 184 -4.72 10.02 -11.88
CA ASP A 184 -4.32 11.42 -12.00
C ASP A 184 -3.44 11.89 -10.84
N TYR A 185 -2.76 10.96 -10.14
CA TYR A 185 -1.91 11.29 -9.00
C TYR A 185 -0.61 11.96 -9.44
N ASN A 186 -0.29 13.10 -8.83
CA ASN A 186 0.99 13.80 -8.99
C ASN A 186 1.78 13.77 -7.66
N PRO A 187 2.93 13.08 -7.59
CA PRO A 187 3.72 12.94 -6.35
C PRO A 187 4.29 14.27 -5.82
N SER A 188 4.36 15.32 -6.65
CA SER A 188 4.88 16.63 -6.23
C SER A 188 3.87 17.46 -5.45
N SER A 189 2.58 17.35 -5.78
CA SER A 189 1.51 18.13 -5.15
C SER A 189 0.66 17.27 -4.22
N ASP A 190 0.33 16.06 -4.65
CA ASP A 190 -0.80 15.31 -4.09
C ASP A 190 -0.40 14.40 -2.93
N HIS A 191 -1.38 14.13 -2.09
CA HIS A 191 -1.30 13.14 -1.01
C HIS A 191 -2.33 12.03 -1.28
N ILE A 192 -2.16 10.93 -0.57
CA ILE A 192 -3.00 9.73 -0.65
C ILE A 192 -3.76 9.67 0.67
N ALA A 193 -5.05 9.99 0.62
CA ALA A 193 -5.93 9.77 1.75
C ALA A 193 -6.07 8.26 1.99
N VAL A 194 -6.02 7.88 3.27
CA VAL A 194 -6.41 6.58 3.79
C VAL A 194 -7.68 6.81 4.60
N ASP A 195 -8.82 6.72 3.94
CA ASP A 195 -10.13 7.06 4.48
C ASP A 195 -10.88 5.84 5.01
N ILE A 196 -10.99 5.78 6.33
CA ILE A 196 -11.67 4.69 7.03
C ILE A 196 -13.07 5.07 7.51
N ARG A 197 -13.58 6.26 7.14
CA ARG A 197 -14.90 6.73 7.61
C ARG A 197 -16.04 5.87 7.08
N ALA A 198 -15.94 5.40 5.84
CA ALA A 198 -16.92 4.47 5.26
C ALA A 198 -16.97 3.14 6.04
N LEU A 199 -15.81 2.62 6.46
CA LEU A 199 -15.74 1.42 7.30
C LEU A 199 -16.37 1.66 8.68
N ALA A 200 -16.05 2.77 9.33
CA ALA A 200 -16.64 3.13 10.62
C ALA A 200 -18.17 3.27 10.54
N ALA A 201 -18.70 3.86 9.46
CA ALA A 201 -20.13 4.00 9.25
C ALA A 201 -20.85 2.64 9.11
N LEU A 202 -20.20 1.63 8.54
CA LEU A 202 -20.73 0.26 8.49
C LEU A 202 -20.86 -0.34 9.89
N VAL A 203 -19.87 -0.11 10.75
CA VAL A 203 -19.87 -0.57 12.15
C VAL A 203 -20.97 0.12 12.94
N ASP A 204 -21.13 1.45 12.79
CA ASP A 204 -22.19 2.20 13.48
C ASP A 204 -23.59 1.75 13.05
N LYS A 205 -23.78 1.47 11.75
CA LYS A 205 -25.02 0.88 11.23
C LYS A 205 -25.27 -0.51 11.80
N HIS A 206 -24.23 -1.34 11.89
CA HIS A 206 -24.34 -2.67 12.48
C HIS A 206 -24.76 -2.59 13.96
N ALA A 207 -24.10 -1.75 14.75
CA ALA A 207 -24.43 -1.56 16.17
C ALA A 207 -25.87 -1.07 16.38
N SER A 208 -26.35 -0.17 15.51
CA SER A 208 -27.72 0.37 15.57
C SER A 208 -28.81 -0.63 15.15
N SER A 209 -28.44 -1.74 14.52
CA SER A 209 -29.38 -2.75 14.03
C SER A 209 -29.64 -3.90 15.02
N SER A 210 -28.94 -3.92 16.17
CA SER A 210 -29.15 -4.93 17.20
C SER A 210 -30.46 -4.68 17.97
N PRO A 211 -31.38 -5.66 18.05
CA PRO A 211 -32.70 -5.49 18.67
C PRO A 211 -32.70 -5.44 20.21
N GLU A 212 -31.57 -5.70 20.86
CA GLU A 212 -31.43 -5.67 22.33
C GLU A 212 -30.62 -4.43 22.76
N PRO A 213 -30.99 -3.74 23.85
CA PRO A 213 -30.09 -2.78 24.49
C PRO A 213 -28.93 -3.55 25.14
N ILE A 214 -27.92 -3.87 24.33
CA ILE A 214 -26.71 -4.50 24.85
C ILE A 214 -25.97 -3.41 25.62
N ASN A 215 -25.78 -3.61 26.93
CA ASN A 215 -25.00 -2.71 27.79
C ASN A 215 -23.51 -2.59 27.36
N SER A 216 -23.10 -3.33 26.32
CA SER A 216 -21.92 -3.10 25.48
C SER A 216 -22.05 -3.95 24.20
N PRO A 217 -22.34 -3.38 23.01
CA PRO A 217 -22.31 -4.17 21.78
C PRO A 217 -20.94 -4.84 21.65
N GLU A 218 -20.94 -6.13 21.28
CA GLU A 218 -19.69 -6.85 21.03
C GLU A 218 -18.88 -6.12 19.95
N PRO A 219 -17.55 -5.97 20.12
CA PRO A 219 -16.72 -5.34 19.10
C PRO A 219 -16.84 -6.09 17.76
N VAL A 220 -16.95 -5.34 16.67
CA VAL A 220 -16.88 -5.94 15.33
C VAL A 220 -15.43 -6.38 15.09
N ASP A 221 -15.20 -7.68 14.97
CA ASP A 221 -13.87 -8.24 14.66
C ASP A 221 -13.90 -8.96 13.31
N CYS A 222 -13.29 -8.33 12.32
CA CYS A 222 -13.14 -8.87 10.98
C CYS A 222 -11.73 -9.38 10.75
N SER A 223 -11.45 -10.56 11.33
CA SER A 223 -10.16 -11.25 11.25
C SER A 223 -10.31 -12.66 10.66
N MET A 224 -9.72 -12.89 9.48
CA MET A 224 -9.66 -14.17 8.73
C MET A 224 -10.99 -14.78 8.26
N HIS A 225 -12.14 -14.45 8.85
CA HIS A 225 -13.46 -15.05 8.54
C HIS A 225 -14.45 -14.02 7.96
N TYR A 226 -14.01 -13.29 6.95
CA TYR A 226 -14.69 -12.10 6.42
C TYR A 226 -16.11 -12.39 5.89
N ALA A 227 -16.28 -13.55 5.26
CA ALA A 227 -17.53 -13.99 4.67
C ALA A 227 -18.64 -14.30 5.68
N MET A 228 -18.29 -14.54 6.97
CA MET A 228 -19.22 -15.07 7.98
C MET A 228 -20.13 -14.00 8.58
N GLN A 229 -19.70 -12.74 8.60
CA GLN A 229 -20.48 -11.63 9.16
C GLN A 229 -20.85 -10.62 8.08
N PRO A 230 -22.13 -10.19 7.98
CA PRO A 230 -22.54 -9.19 6.99
C PRO A 230 -21.75 -7.88 7.06
N VAL A 231 -21.40 -7.42 8.27
CA VAL A 231 -20.59 -6.21 8.45
C VAL A 231 -19.17 -6.39 7.90
N CYS A 232 -18.52 -7.54 8.15
CA CYS A 232 -17.18 -7.83 7.62
C CYS A 232 -17.17 -7.99 6.11
N ARG A 233 -18.22 -8.58 5.53
CA ARG A 233 -18.42 -8.64 4.09
C ARG A 233 -18.53 -7.25 3.48
N ALA A 234 -19.36 -6.38 4.06
CA ALA A 234 -19.50 -5.01 3.59
C ALA A 234 -18.18 -4.21 3.70
N MET A 235 -17.39 -4.46 4.75
CA MET A 235 -16.05 -3.88 4.89
C MET A 235 -15.10 -4.37 3.79
N PHE A 236 -15.16 -5.66 3.44
CA PHE A 236 -14.40 -6.24 2.33
C PHE A 236 -14.79 -5.61 0.98
N ASP A 237 -16.09 -5.46 0.73
CA ASP A 237 -16.59 -4.79 -0.47
C ASP A 237 -16.10 -3.33 -0.53
N THR A 238 -16.03 -2.64 0.61
CA THR A 238 -15.53 -1.24 0.72
C THR A 238 -14.05 -1.12 0.40
N ILE A 239 -13.23 -2.11 0.74
CA ILE A 239 -11.81 -2.17 0.34
C ILE A 239 -11.61 -2.78 -1.06
N GLY A 240 -12.71 -3.07 -1.78
CA GLY A 240 -12.69 -3.57 -3.14
C GLY A 240 -12.47 -5.06 -3.29
N LEU A 241 -12.59 -5.85 -2.22
CA LEU A 241 -12.41 -7.31 -2.24
C LEU A 241 -13.75 -8.05 -2.06
N ASN A 242 -13.89 -9.17 -2.75
CA ASN A 242 -14.94 -10.14 -2.47
C ASN A 242 -14.55 -11.00 -1.26
N ALA A 243 -15.39 -11.03 -0.23
CA ALA A 243 -15.09 -11.73 1.02
C ALA A 243 -15.01 -13.27 0.91
N ASP A 244 -15.58 -13.88 -0.14
CA ASP A 244 -15.54 -15.33 -0.36
C ASP A 244 -14.30 -15.75 -1.17
N THR A 245 -13.99 -15.00 -2.23
CA THR A 245 -12.92 -15.35 -3.18
C THR A 245 -11.60 -14.64 -2.90
N GLY A 246 -11.64 -13.51 -2.18
CA GLY A 246 -10.47 -12.66 -1.96
C GLY A 246 -9.92 -12.01 -3.23
N GLU A 247 -10.73 -11.98 -4.28
CA GLU A 247 -10.44 -11.29 -5.54
C GLU A 247 -11.03 -9.89 -5.51
N CYS A 248 -10.48 -9.01 -6.35
CA CYS A 248 -11.02 -7.68 -6.46
C CYS A 248 -12.36 -7.63 -7.21
N HIS A 249 -13.24 -6.74 -6.75
CA HIS A 249 -14.40 -6.30 -7.53
C HIS A 249 -13.93 -5.36 -8.64
N THR A 250 -14.29 -5.64 -9.89
CA THR A 250 -14.07 -4.73 -11.04
C THR A 250 -12.63 -4.18 -11.08
N ASP A 251 -11.63 -5.06 -11.09
CA ASP A 251 -10.20 -4.68 -11.09
C ASP A 251 -9.79 -3.73 -9.94
N CYS A 252 -10.45 -3.89 -8.79
CA CYS A 252 -10.26 -3.14 -7.54
C CYS A 252 -10.71 -1.67 -7.62
N THR A 253 -11.34 -1.22 -8.71
CA THR A 253 -11.70 0.20 -8.88
C THR A 253 -12.82 0.64 -7.93
N SER A 254 -13.52 -0.30 -7.29
CA SER A 254 -14.59 -0.01 -6.33
C SER A 254 -14.10 0.25 -4.91
N GLN A 255 -12.79 0.10 -4.63
CA GLN A 255 -12.26 0.37 -3.29
C GLN A 255 -12.40 1.87 -2.94
N GLN A 256 -12.67 2.17 -1.68
CA GLN A 256 -12.95 3.54 -1.22
C GLN A 256 -11.90 4.08 -0.22
N LEU A 257 -10.96 3.25 0.23
CA LEU A 257 -9.99 3.63 1.26
C LEU A 257 -8.95 4.60 0.74
N PHE A 258 -8.39 4.32 -0.43
CA PHE A 258 -7.26 5.08 -0.96
C PHE A 258 -7.75 6.03 -2.04
N HIS A 259 -7.60 7.34 -1.85
CA HIS A 259 -7.92 8.31 -2.88
C HIS A 259 -6.98 9.51 -2.86
N ARG A 260 -6.84 10.16 -4.02
CA ARG A 260 -6.01 11.35 -4.17
C ARG A 260 -6.64 12.55 -3.45
N ILE A 261 -5.83 13.31 -2.72
CA ILE A 261 -6.14 14.65 -2.21
C ILE A 261 -5.03 15.63 -2.59
N HIS A 262 -5.33 16.93 -2.58
CA HIS A 262 -4.40 18.01 -2.92
C HIS A 262 -3.86 18.70 -1.66
#